data_AF-A0A1W9LVV2-F1
#
_entry.id   AF-A0A1W9LVV2-F1
#
_cell.length_a   1.000
_cell.length_b   1.000
_cell.length_c   1.000
_cell.angle_alpha   90.00
_cell.angle_beta   90.00
_cell.angle_gamma   90.00
#
_symmetry.space_group_name_H-M   'P 1'
#
loop_
_entity.id
_entity.type
_entity.pdbx_description
1 polymer ?
#
loop_
_entity_poly.entity_id
_entity_poly.type
_entity_poly.pdbx_seq_one_letter_code
_entity_poly.pdbx_strand_id
1 'polypeptide(L)'
;MSNFGIMFLAFYTFCVYRTFTVDLAWGIYLYVLQYWLNPVDRWWYGGLPNVRWSLTIALCIMIAFIMKQGKYVKNRLSDVPQSKWYIMNAAMMILISNWAVWPEMHSKFVQDHIKMLIFIFITYKGIDTPAKFEGVMWAMMGGGFYVGHETRKKGRNSDGRVEGTG
;
A
#
# COMPACT_ATOMS: atom_id res chain seq x y z
N MET A 1 -8.16 -2.63 -24.23
CA MET A 1 -7.87 -2.99 -22.82
C MET A 1 -7.98 -4.50 -22.66
N SER A 2 -7.10 -5.13 -21.88
CA SER A 2 -7.23 -6.56 -21.52
C SER A 2 -8.42 -6.77 -20.57
N ASN A 3 -9.07 -7.94 -20.61
CA ASN A 3 -10.15 -8.31 -19.67
C ASN A 3 -9.68 -8.18 -18.21
N PHE A 4 -8.42 -8.53 -17.92
CA PHE A 4 -7.82 -8.35 -16.60
C PHE A 4 -7.70 -6.87 -16.20
N GLY A 5 -7.35 -5.99 -17.14
CA GLY A 5 -7.26 -4.56 -16.88
C GLY A 5 -8.64 -3.95 -16.56
N ILE A 6 -9.70 -4.40 -17.22
CA ILE A 6 -11.07 -3.97 -16.93
C ILE A 6 -11.50 -4.47 -15.55
N MET A 7 -11.23 -5.74 -15.23
CA MET A 7 -11.53 -6.31 -13.92
C MET A 7 -10.77 -5.58 -12.80
N PHE A 8 -9.48 -5.26 -13.02
CA PHE A 8 -8.69 -4.46 -12.10
C PHE A 8 -9.29 -3.06 -11.89
N LEU A 9 -9.69 -2.36 -12.95
CA LEU A 9 -10.33 -1.04 -12.85
C LEU A 9 -11.65 -1.08 -12.07
N ALA A 10 -12.49 -2.07 -12.35
CA ALA A 10 -13.76 -2.25 -11.66
C ALA A 10 -13.51 -2.53 -10.16
N PHE A 11 -12.56 -3.42 -9.84
CA PHE A 11 -12.19 -3.71 -8.45
C PHE A 11 -11.58 -2.48 -7.75
N TYR A 12 -10.67 -1.76 -8.42
CA TYR A 12 -10.01 -0.57 -7.88
C TYR A 12 -11.04 0.52 -7.56
N THR A 13 -11.93 0.84 -8.52
CA THR A 13 -12.97 1.86 -8.32
C THR A 13 -13.98 1.45 -7.25
N PHE A 14 -14.35 0.17 -7.20
CA PHE A 14 -15.19 -0.38 -6.12
C PHE A 14 -14.55 -0.20 -4.74
N CYS A 15 -13.28 -0.60 -4.56
CA CYS A 15 -12.58 -0.43 -3.30
C CYS A 15 -12.43 1.04 -2.89
N VAL A 16 -12.13 1.93 -3.83
CA VAL A 16 -12.11 3.38 -3.60
C VAL A 16 -13.47 3.86 -3.11
N TYR A 17 -14.56 3.50 -3.81
CA TYR A 17 -15.92 3.86 -3.41
C TYR A 17 -16.27 3.36 -2.01
N ARG A 18 -15.93 2.12 -1.67
CA ARG A 18 -16.18 1.51 -0.35
C ARG A 18 -15.35 2.14 0.77
N THR A 19 -14.18 2.68 0.45
CA THR A 19 -13.35 3.47 1.39
C THR A 19 -14.13 4.69 1.90
N PHE A 20 -14.75 5.42 0.97
CA PHE A 20 -15.54 6.62 1.29
C PHE A 20 -16.91 6.31 1.86
N THR A 21 -17.57 5.23 1.45
CA THR A 21 -18.96 4.94 1.89
C THR A 21 -19.07 4.05 3.12
N VAL A 22 -18.14 3.11 3.32
CA VAL A 22 -18.26 2.10 4.39
C VAL A 22 -17.17 2.24 5.44
N ASP A 23 -15.93 1.90 5.10
CA ASP A 23 -14.83 1.86 6.07
C ASP A 23 -13.48 2.03 5.38
N LEU A 24 -12.52 2.64 6.09
CA LEU A 24 -11.17 2.86 5.61
C LEU A 24 -10.45 1.57 5.25
N ALA A 25 -10.82 0.45 5.88
CA ALA A 25 -10.21 -0.85 5.66
C ALA A 25 -10.20 -1.26 4.18
N TRP A 26 -11.22 -0.93 3.40
CA TRP A 26 -11.28 -1.26 1.96
C TRP A 26 -10.14 -0.62 1.15
N GLY A 27 -9.80 0.63 1.46
CA GLY A 27 -8.70 1.34 0.81
C GLY A 27 -7.36 0.76 1.24
N ILE A 28 -7.23 0.42 2.51
CA ILE A 28 -6.02 -0.24 3.05
C ILE A 28 -5.81 -1.60 2.38
N TYR A 29 -6.86 -2.41 2.22
CA TYR A 29 -6.78 -3.70 1.50
C TYR A 29 -6.34 -3.51 0.06
N LEU A 30 -6.91 -2.51 -0.63
CA LEU A 30 -6.51 -2.20 -2.00
C LEU A 30 -5.06 -1.76 -2.06
N TYR A 31 -4.61 -0.87 -1.16
CA TYR A 31 -3.22 -0.42 -1.10
C TYR A 31 -2.24 -1.57 -0.86
N VAL A 32 -2.58 -2.48 0.06
CA VAL A 32 -1.80 -3.69 0.36
C VAL A 32 -1.74 -4.61 -0.86
N LEU A 33 -2.86 -4.80 -1.56
CA LEU A 33 -2.92 -5.59 -2.78
C LEU A 33 -2.15 -4.93 -3.94
N GLN A 34 -2.13 -3.59 -3.99
CA GLN A 34 -1.43 -2.77 -4.98
C GLN A 34 0.07 -3.05 -5.00
N TYR A 35 0.66 -3.41 -3.86
CA TYR A 35 2.06 -3.86 -3.78
C TYR A 35 2.34 -5.01 -4.76
N TRP A 36 1.37 -5.91 -4.94
CA TRP A 36 1.45 -7.04 -5.85
C TRP A 36 0.86 -6.73 -7.23
N LEU A 37 -0.17 -5.90 -7.30
CA LEU A 37 -0.94 -5.63 -8.52
C LEU A 37 -0.63 -4.28 -9.16
N ASN A 38 0.51 -3.64 -8.87
CA ASN A 38 0.85 -2.34 -9.43
C ASN A 38 0.76 -2.38 -10.96
N PRO A 39 -0.18 -1.65 -11.59
CA PRO A 39 -0.48 -1.85 -13.00
C PRO A 39 0.72 -1.59 -13.90
N VAL A 40 1.54 -0.58 -13.61
CA VAL A 40 2.67 -0.17 -14.46
C VAL A 40 3.67 -1.32 -14.67
N ASP A 41 3.79 -2.21 -13.70
CA ASP A 41 4.70 -3.35 -13.71
C ASP A 41 4.01 -4.63 -14.19
N ARG A 42 2.90 -4.56 -14.95
CA ARG A 42 2.10 -5.74 -15.32
C ARG A 42 1.75 -5.79 -16.81
N TRP A 43 1.76 -7.00 -17.38
CA TRP A 43 1.50 -7.22 -18.81
C TRP A 43 0.12 -6.75 -19.28
N TRP A 44 -0.88 -6.72 -18.39
CA TRP A 44 -2.25 -6.27 -18.71
C TRP A 44 -2.43 -4.75 -18.61
N TYR A 45 -1.37 -3.99 -18.34
CA TYR A 45 -1.39 -2.54 -18.17
C TYR A 45 -1.82 -1.75 -19.40
N GLY A 46 -1.47 -2.21 -20.61
CA GLY A 46 -1.35 -1.36 -21.81
C GLY A 46 -2.58 -0.55 -22.25
N GLY A 47 -3.75 -0.73 -21.64
CA GLY A 47 -4.92 0.13 -21.88
C GLY A 47 -5.33 1.00 -20.69
N LEU A 48 -4.62 0.96 -19.56
CA LEU A 48 -4.93 1.69 -18.34
C LEU A 48 -4.32 3.09 -18.37
N PRO A 49 -4.94 4.08 -17.70
CA PRO A 49 -4.38 5.42 -17.63
C PRO A 49 -3.04 5.42 -16.87
N ASN A 50 -2.12 6.26 -17.35
CA ASN A 50 -0.81 6.45 -16.73
C ASN A 50 -0.90 7.40 -15.54
N VAL A 51 -1.44 6.87 -14.44
CA VAL A 51 -1.56 7.57 -13.15
C VAL A 51 -0.69 6.88 -12.09
N ARG A 52 -0.34 7.63 -11.04
CA ARG A 52 0.36 7.07 -9.88
C ARG A 52 -0.62 6.31 -8.99
N TRP A 53 -1.03 5.12 -9.42
CA TRP A 53 -2.09 4.33 -8.78
C TRP A 53 -1.95 4.21 -7.25
N SER A 54 -0.79 3.79 -6.75
CA SER A 54 -0.55 3.65 -5.30
C SER A 54 -0.66 4.99 -4.56
N LEU A 55 -0.23 6.09 -5.17
CA LEU A 55 -0.38 7.43 -4.61
C LEU A 55 -1.85 7.85 -4.60
N THR A 56 -2.59 7.58 -5.68
CA THR A 56 -4.00 7.91 -5.78
C THR A 56 -4.80 7.24 -4.67
N ILE A 57 -4.65 5.93 -4.45
CA ILE A 57 -5.35 5.26 -3.35
C ILE A 57 -4.86 5.73 -1.98
N ALA A 58 -3.56 6.00 -1.79
CA ALA A 58 -3.05 6.57 -0.54
C ALA A 58 -3.69 7.92 -0.20
N LEU A 59 -3.86 8.79 -1.20
CA LEU A 59 -4.58 10.06 -1.04
C LEU A 59 -6.06 9.83 -0.71
N CYS A 60 -6.73 8.89 -1.38
CA CYS A 60 -8.12 8.53 -1.06
C CYS A 60 -8.27 8.04 0.39
N ILE A 61 -7.38 7.17 0.85
CA ILE A 61 -7.31 6.71 2.25
C ILE A 61 -7.15 7.90 3.19
N MET A 62 -6.18 8.78 2.92
CA MET A 62 -5.92 9.95 3.76
C MET A 62 -7.12 10.90 3.84
N ILE A 63 -7.76 11.21 2.71
CA ILE A 63 -8.96 12.05 2.65
C ILE A 63 -10.10 11.38 3.42
N ALA A 64 -10.37 10.10 3.16
CA ALA A 64 -11.44 9.35 3.84
C ALA A 64 -11.20 9.26 5.36
N PHE A 65 -9.94 9.13 5.78
CA PHE A 65 -9.56 9.13 7.19
C PHE A 65 -9.87 10.48 7.85
N ILE A 66 -9.51 11.59 7.22
CA ILE A 66 -9.81 12.94 7.73
C ILE A 66 -11.32 13.17 7.81
N MET A 67 -12.07 12.82 6.77
CA MET A 67 -13.54 12.96 6.74
C MET A 67 -14.24 12.18 7.85
N LYS A 68 -13.69 11.01 8.22
CA LYS A 68 -14.28 10.08 9.20
C LYS A 68 -13.47 10.02 10.50
N GLN A 69 -12.64 11.02 10.80
CA GLN A 69 -11.69 10.95 11.91
C GLN A 69 -12.35 10.64 13.27
N GLY A 70 -13.58 11.11 13.49
CA GLY A 70 -14.37 10.83 14.70
C GLY A 70 -14.70 9.34 14.90
N LYS A 71 -14.68 8.53 13.84
CA LYS A 71 -14.89 7.07 13.91
C LYS A 71 -13.66 6.34 14.48
N TYR A 72 -12.46 6.88 14.30
CA TYR A 72 -11.19 6.20 14.58
C TYR A 72 -10.47 6.71 15.84
N VAL A 73 -11.24 7.15 16.85
CA VAL A 73 -10.72 7.77 18.08
C VAL A 73 -10.30 6.72 19.12
N LYS A 74 -10.88 5.52 19.07
CA LYS A 74 -10.64 4.46 20.06
C LYS A 74 -9.18 4.00 20.10
N ASN A 75 -8.57 3.78 18.93
CA ASN A 75 -7.18 3.36 18.83
C ASN A 75 -6.24 4.58 18.90
N ARG A 76 -5.75 4.90 20.09
CA ARG A 76 -4.77 5.98 20.26
C ARG A 76 -3.37 5.46 19.97
N LEU A 77 -2.59 6.25 19.24
CA LEU A 77 -1.19 5.93 18.96
C LEU A 77 -0.35 5.97 20.23
N SER A 78 -0.72 6.82 21.21
CA SER A 78 -0.03 6.98 22.49
C SER A 78 0.03 5.72 23.34
N ASP A 79 -0.96 4.83 23.18
CA ASP A 79 -1.16 3.66 24.03
C ASP A 79 -0.17 2.54 23.67
N VAL A 80 0.38 2.60 22.46
CA VAL A 80 1.31 1.60 21.93
C VAL A 80 2.72 2.19 21.99
N PRO A 81 3.63 1.68 22.84
CA PRO A 81 4.98 2.22 22.95
C PRO A 81 5.76 2.15 21.63
N GLN A 82 5.48 1.16 20.78
CA GLN A 82 6.10 0.97 19.47
C GLN A 82 5.88 2.19 18.55
N SER A 83 4.75 2.90 18.67
CA SER A 83 4.51 4.12 17.88
C SER A 83 5.51 5.22 18.24
N LYS A 84 5.87 5.35 19.52
CA LYS A 84 6.82 6.34 20.03
C LYS A 84 8.23 6.05 19.51
N TRP A 85 8.65 4.78 19.58
CA TRP A 85 9.93 4.35 19.02
C TRP A 85 10.01 4.59 17.51
N TYR A 86 8.91 4.36 16.81
CA TYR A 86 8.86 4.56 15.37
C TYR A 86 8.91 6.05 14.97
N ILE A 87 8.22 6.93 15.72
CA ILE A 87 8.36 8.40 15.57
C ILE A 87 9.79 8.84 15.88
N MET A 88 10.39 8.31 16.94
CA MET A 88 11.75 8.66 17.32
C MET A 88 12.76 8.22 16.26
N ASN A 89 12.56 7.05 15.64
CA ASN A 89 13.39 6.59 14.52
C ASN A 89 13.29 7.55 13.32
N ALA A 90 12.07 7.95 12.94
CA ALA A 90 11.87 8.94 11.87
C ALA A 90 12.49 10.30 12.21
N ALA A 91 12.37 10.76 13.46
CA ALA A 91 13.01 12.00 13.93
C ALA A 91 14.55 11.91 13.85
N MET A 92 15.14 10.78 14.24
CA MET A 92 16.59 10.55 14.10
C MET A 92 17.02 10.59 12.63
N MET A 93 16.28 9.94 11.72
CA MET A 93 16.59 9.99 10.28
C MET A 93 16.56 11.43 9.75
N ILE A 94 15.60 12.25 10.19
CA ILE A 94 15.53 13.66 9.81
C ILE A 94 16.74 14.43 10.34
N LEU A 95 17.10 14.27 11.62
CA LEU A 95 18.24 14.95 12.24
C LEU A 95 19.57 14.61 11.53
N ILE A 96 19.78 13.33 11.22
CA ILE A 96 20.99 12.83 10.54
C ILE A 96 21.12 13.40 9.12
N SER A 97 20.05 13.93 8.52
CA SER A 97 20.09 14.50 7.17
C SER A 97 21.13 15.61 6.99
N ASN A 98 21.49 16.32 8.06
CA ASN A 98 22.53 17.36 8.03
C ASN A 98 23.95 16.80 7.94
N TRP A 99 24.15 15.54 8.31
CA TRP A 99 25.45 14.85 8.33
C TRP A 99 25.47 13.63 7.39
N ALA A 100 24.52 13.55 6.47
CA ALA A 100 24.42 12.44 5.55
C ALA A 100 25.61 12.42 4.59
N VAL A 101 26.34 11.30 4.56
CA VAL A 101 27.45 11.06 3.61
C VAL A 101 26.97 11.15 2.16
N TRP A 102 25.74 10.68 1.89
CA TRP A 102 25.08 10.79 0.59
C TRP A 102 23.71 11.46 0.73
N PRO A 103 23.63 12.80 0.66
CA PRO A 103 22.42 13.56 0.97
C PRO A 103 21.20 13.19 0.10
N GLU A 104 21.41 12.94 -1.18
CA GLU A 104 20.35 12.61 -2.14
C GLU A 104 19.65 11.28 -1.81
N MET A 105 20.44 10.22 -1.62
CA MET A 105 19.92 8.91 -1.25
C MET A 105 19.29 8.92 0.15
N HIS A 106 19.91 9.62 1.10
CA HIS A 106 19.35 9.78 2.43
C HIS A 106 17.99 10.48 2.39
N SER A 107 17.88 11.60 1.66
CA SER A 107 16.61 12.33 1.48
C SER A 107 15.52 11.45 0.89
N LYS A 108 15.85 10.62 -0.12
CA LYS A 108 14.90 9.65 -0.70
C LYS A 108 14.38 8.67 0.37
N PHE A 109 15.26 8.07 1.16
CA PHE A 109 14.85 7.13 2.21
C PHE A 109 14.08 7.81 3.34
N VAL A 110 14.43 9.03 3.73
CA VAL A 110 13.66 9.81 4.70
C VAL A 110 12.23 10.04 4.20
N GLN A 111 12.07 10.45 2.94
CA GLN A 111 10.74 10.65 2.35
C GLN A 111 9.92 9.35 2.32
N ASP A 112 10.51 8.24 1.92
CA ASP A 112 9.82 6.95 1.86
C ASP A 112 9.47 6.43 3.27
N HIS A 113 10.36 6.66 4.24
CA HIS A 113 10.12 6.31 5.63
C HIS A 113 8.98 7.13 6.25
N ILE A 114 8.91 8.44 5.97
CA ILE A 114 7.81 9.30 6.43
C ILE A 114 6.48 8.84 5.82
N LYS A 115 6.44 8.53 4.51
CA LYS A 115 5.23 8.00 3.85
C LYS A 115 4.78 6.70 4.52
N MET A 116 5.71 5.80 4.81
CA MET A 116 5.42 4.53 5.50
C MET A 116 4.90 4.76 6.92
N LEU A 117 5.49 5.71 7.65
CA LEU A 117 5.05 6.08 9.00
C LEU A 117 3.60 6.56 9.02
N ILE A 118 3.27 7.49 8.12
CA ILE A 118 1.90 8.00 7.98
C ILE A 118 0.94 6.86 7.64
N PHE A 119 1.30 6.01 6.67
CA PHE A 119 0.46 4.90 6.26
C PHE A 119 0.22 3.88 7.38
N ILE A 120 1.25 3.51 8.14
CA ILE A 120 1.14 2.59 9.28
C ILE A 120 0.23 3.17 10.36
N PHE A 121 0.32 4.47 10.65
CA PHE A 121 -0.52 5.10 11.66
C PHE A 121 -1.98 5.17 11.27
N ILE A 122 -2.26 5.50 10.00
CA ILE A 122 -3.62 5.45 9.47
C ILE A 122 -4.14 4.00 9.50
N THR A 123 -3.30 3.03 9.13
CA THR A 123 -3.66 1.61 9.14
C THR A 123 -3.97 1.11 10.54
N TYR A 124 -3.14 1.42 11.53
CA TYR A 124 -3.36 1.06 12.93
C TYR A 124 -4.69 1.63 13.48
N LYS A 125 -5.05 2.85 13.04
CA LYS A 125 -6.33 3.47 13.42
C LYS A 125 -7.53 2.89 12.66
N GLY A 126 -7.37 2.52 11.40
CA GLY A 126 -8.44 2.01 10.54
C GLY A 126 -8.74 0.53 10.71
N ILE A 127 -7.72 -0.27 10.98
CA ILE A 127 -7.78 -1.73 11.20
C ILE A 127 -7.86 -1.99 12.71
N ASP A 128 -9.04 -1.75 13.26
CA ASP A 128 -9.32 -1.76 14.69
C ASP A 128 -9.97 -3.07 15.20
N THR A 129 -10.22 -4.03 14.31
CA THR A 129 -10.86 -5.32 14.66
C THR A 129 -10.12 -6.50 14.04
N PRO A 130 -10.19 -7.70 14.67
CA PRO A 130 -9.57 -8.91 14.12
C PRO A 130 -10.05 -9.24 12.70
N ALA A 131 -11.36 -9.11 12.44
CA ALA A 131 -11.92 -9.33 11.10
C ALA A 131 -11.32 -8.39 10.06
N LYS A 132 -11.06 -7.13 10.44
CA LYS A 132 -10.41 -6.19 9.51
C LYS A 132 -8.95 -6.58 9.26
N PHE A 133 -8.26 -7.06 10.28
CA PHE A 133 -6.88 -7.53 10.15
C PHE A 133 -6.78 -8.79 9.29
N GLU A 134 -7.70 -9.75 9.46
CA GLU A 134 -7.84 -10.90 8.56
C GLU A 134 -8.03 -10.46 7.10
N GLY A 135 -8.82 -9.41 6.84
CA GLY A 135 -8.94 -8.81 5.51
C GLY A 135 -7.61 -8.33 4.91
N VAL A 136 -6.72 -7.74 5.73
CA VAL A 136 -5.35 -7.37 5.29
C VAL A 136 -4.55 -8.61 4.93
N MET A 137 -4.64 -9.66 5.75
CA MET A 137 -3.96 -10.93 5.51
C MET A 137 -4.44 -11.59 4.22
N TRP A 138 -5.76 -11.59 3.97
CA TRP A 138 -6.34 -12.08 2.71
C TRP A 138 -5.87 -11.28 1.50
N ALA A 139 -5.76 -9.96 1.60
CA ALA A 139 -5.21 -9.14 0.52
C ALA A 139 -3.74 -9.48 0.23
N MET A 140 -2.93 -9.67 1.27
CA MET A 140 -1.53 -10.11 1.14
C MET A 140 -1.41 -11.49 0.49
N MET A 141 -2.17 -12.48 0.99
CA MET A 141 -2.17 -13.84 0.45
C MET A 141 -2.69 -13.88 -0.99
N GLY A 142 -3.75 -13.12 -1.31
CA GLY A 142 -4.30 -13.01 -2.65
C GLY A 142 -3.31 -12.41 -3.66
N GLY A 143 -2.59 -11.36 -3.25
CA GLY A 143 -1.52 -10.77 -4.06
C GLY A 143 -0.35 -11.73 -4.29
N GLY A 144 0.09 -12.42 -3.24
CA GLY A 144 1.13 -13.46 -3.35
C GLY A 144 0.71 -14.64 -4.23
N PHE A 145 -0.53 -15.10 -4.08
CA PHE A 145 -1.11 -16.13 -4.94
C PHE A 145 -1.14 -15.70 -6.41
N TYR A 146 -1.56 -14.47 -6.70
CA TYR A 146 -1.55 -13.93 -8.06
C TYR A 146 -0.14 -13.97 -8.67
N VAL A 147 0.87 -13.45 -7.97
CA VAL A 147 2.25 -13.45 -8.49
C VAL A 147 2.78 -14.89 -8.66
N GLY A 148 2.47 -15.78 -7.72
CA GLY A 148 2.82 -17.20 -7.82
C GLY A 148 2.17 -17.90 -9.02
N HIS A 149 0.89 -17.61 -9.28
CA HIS A 149 0.15 -18.13 -10.43
C HIS A 149 0.75 -17.62 -11.76
N GLU A 150 0.98 -16.32 -11.88
CA GLU A 150 1.59 -15.72 -13.08
C GLU A 150 3.00 -16.27 -13.34
N THR A 151 3.78 -16.43 -12.28
CA THR A 151 5.12 -17.04 -12.33
C THR A 151 5.07 -18.48 -12.82
N ARG A 152 4.13 -19.27 -12.30
CA ARG A 152 3.94 -20.66 -12.73
C ARG A 152 3.50 -20.75 -14.19
N LYS A 153 2.61 -19.87 -14.63
CA LYS A 153 2.09 -19.84 -16.01
C LYS A 153 3.18 -19.48 -17.02
N LYS A 154 4.05 -18.52 -16.69
CA LYS A 154 5.11 -18.10 -17.59
C LYS A 154 6.27 -19.10 -17.66
N GLY A 155 6.54 -19.78 -16.56
CA GLY A 155 7.64 -20.75 -16.47
C GLY A 155 9.00 -20.07 -16.30
N ARG A 156 10.05 -20.90 -16.24
CA ARG A 156 11.45 -20.47 -16.14
C ARG A 156 12.09 -20.44 -17.52
N ASN A 157 12.97 -19.48 -17.77
CA ASN A 157 13.83 -19.45 -18.95
C ASN A 157 14.94 -20.52 -18.86
N SER A 158 15.79 -20.61 -19.89
CA SER A 158 16.90 -21.59 -19.96
C SER A 158 17.87 -21.51 -18.77
N ASP A 159 17.99 -20.35 -18.14
CA ASP A 159 18.86 -20.10 -16.98
C ASP A 159 18.15 -20.32 -15.64
N GLY A 160 16.91 -20.84 -15.65
CA GLY A 160 16.12 -21.09 -14.46
C GLY A 160 15.48 -19.84 -13.83
N ARG A 161 15.61 -18.67 -14.48
CA ARG A 161 15.03 -17.39 -14.02
C ARG A 161 13.61 -17.21 -14.51
N VAL A 162 12.81 -16.49 -13.74
CA VAL A 162 11.46 -16.07 -14.14
C VAL A 162 11.55 -14.62 -14.59
N GLU A 163 11.16 -14.34 -15.83
CA GLU A 163 11.29 -13.00 -16.43
C GLU A 163 10.00 -12.56 -17.10
N GLY A 164 9.66 -11.27 -17.00
CA GLY A 164 8.51 -10.62 -17.65
C GLY A 164 7.12 -11.15 -17.20
N THR A 165 7.01 -11.65 -15.97
CA THR A 165 5.74 -11.82 -15.25
C THR A 165 5.18 -10.49 -14.73
N GLY A 166 5.94 -9.42 -14.97
CA GLY A 166 5.76 -8.05 -14.55
C GLY A 166 7.11 -7.37 -14.56
#